data_AF-A0A6I3LEI5-F1
#
_entry.id   AF-A0A6I3LEI5-F1
#
_cell.length_a   1.000
_cell.length_b   1.000
_cell.length_c   1.000
_cell.angle_alpha   90.00
_cell.angle_beta   90.00
_cell.angle_gamma   90.00
#
_symmetry.space_group_name_H-M   'P 1'
#
loop_
_entity.id
_entity.type
_entity.pdbx_description
1 polymer ?
#
loop_
_entity_poly.entity_id
_entity_poly.type
_entity_poly.pdbx_seq_one_letter_code
_entity_poly.pdbx_strand_id
1 'polypeptide(L)'
;EHITKTLQNALLQQKTTHAYLFSGPRGTGKTSAAKILAKAVNCERAPISEPCNECAACKGITDGSIPDVIEIDAASNNGVEEIRDIRDKVKYAPSSVPYKVYIIDEVHMLSIGAFNA
;
A
#
# COMPACT_ATOMS: atom_id res chain seq x y z
N GLU A 1 -20.27 -0.47 -1.29
CA GLU A 1 -20.37 0.97 -1.59
C GLU A 1 -19.80 1.88 -0.49
N HIS A 2 -20.15 1.67 0.79
CA HIS A 2 -19.70 2.54 1.90
C HIS A 2 -18.17 2.68 2.06
N ILE A 3 -17.40 1.60 1.90
CA ILE A 3 -15.93 1.63 2.08
C ILE A 3 -15.28 2.46 0.97
N THR A 4 -15.68 2.25 -0.28
CA THR A 4 -15.16 2.98 -1.46
C THR A 4 -15.36 4.49 -1.28
N LYS A 5 -16.58 4.91 -0.92
CA LYS A 5 -16.89 6.33 -0.70
C LYS A 5 -16.06 6.94 0.43
N THR A 6 -15.81 6.18 1.50
CA THR A 6 -14.99 6.63 2.63
C THR A 6 -13.54 6.86 2.21
N LEU A 7 -12.95 5.93 1.45
CA LEU A 7 -11.58 6.07 0.94
C LEU A 7 -11.46 7.19 -0.09
N GLN A 8 -12.42 7.31 -1.01
CA GLN A 8 -12.47 8.40 -1.98
C GLN A 8 -12.54 9.77 -1.31
N ASN A 9 -13.38 9.91 -0.27
CA ASN A 9 -13.45 11.14 0.51
C ASN A 9 -12.15 11.44 1.25
N ALA A 10 -11.50 10.42 1.83
CA ALA A 10 -10.20 10.59 2.50
C ALA A 10 -9.12 11.08 1.53
N LEU A 11 -9.10 10.54 0.30
CA LEU A 11 -8.20 10.98 -0.76
C LEU A 11 -8.45 12.44 -1.18
N LEU A 12 -9.69 12.79 -1.47
CA LEU A 12 -10.07 14.14 -1.90
C LEU A 12 -9.80 15.19 -0.82
N GLN A 13 -10.00 14.83 0.46
CA GLN A 13 -9.72 15.71 1.60
C GLN A 13 -8.25 15.67 2.03
N GLN A 14 -7.40 14.83 1.42
CA GLN A 14 -6.02 14.60 1.85
C GLN A 14 -5.90 14.20 3.33
N LYS A 15 -6.88 13.43 3.81
CA LYS A 15 -6.97 12.91 5.19
C LYS A 15 -6.70 11.41 5.24
N THR A 16 -5.73 10.94 4.46
CA THR A 16 -5.32 9.53 4.52
C THR A 16 -4.61 9.22 5.83
N THR A 17 -4.84 8.03 6.37
CA THR A 17 -4.19 7.54 7.60
C THR A 17 -2.87 6.83 7.27
N HIS A 18 -2.04 6.62 8.29
CA HIS A 18 -0.74 5.96 8.14
C HIS A 18 -0.85 4.44 7.88
N ALA A 19 -1.99 3.82 8.19
CA ALA A 19 -2.22 2.39 7.99
C ALA A 19 -3.69 2.10 7.67
N TYR A 20 -3.90 1.07 6.84
CA TYR A 20 -5.20 0.52 6.47
C TYR A 20 -5.15 -1.02 6.55
N LEU A 21 -6.14 -1.63 7.20
CA LEU A 21 -6.31 -3.08 7.22
C LEU A 21 -7.52 -3.45 6.37
N PHE A 22 -7.28 -4.10 5.23
CA PHE A 22 -8.34 -4.68 4.42
C PHE A 22 -8.60 -6.11 4.89
N SER A 23 -9.79 -6.39 5.41
CA SER A 23 -10.20 -7.70 5.92
C SER A 23 -11.39 -8.25 5.15
N GLY A 24 -11.39 -9.56 4.89
CA GLY A 24 -12.50 -10.24 4.20
C GLY A 24 -12.06 -11.54 3.53
N PRO A 25 -13.01 -12.36 3.03
CA PRO A 25 -12.73 -13.61 2.34
C PRO A 25 -11.76 -13.47 1.17
N ARG A 26 -11.15 -14.58 0.75
CA ARG A 26 -10.32 -14.63 -0.46
C ARG A 26 -11.15 -14.22 -1.68
N GLY A 27 -10.55 -13.47 -2.61
CA GLY A 27 -11.20 -13.01 -3.83
C GLY A 27 -12.04 -11.74 -3.69
N THR A 28 -12.11 -11.11 -2.51
CA THR A 28 -12.85 -9.84 -2.30
C THR A 28 -12.10 -8.57 -2.74
N GLY A 29 -10.94 -8.72 -3.39
CA GLY A 29 -10.18 -7.59 -3.94
C GLY A 29 -9.39 -6.77 -2.92
N LYS A 30 -9.02 -7.33 -1.75
CA LYS A 30 -8.25 -6.66 -0.70
C LYS A 30 -6.93 -6.06 -1.20
N THR A 31 -6.09 -6.90 -1.81
CA THR A 31 -4.79 -6.50 -2.39
C THR A 31 -4.99 -5.49 -3.53
N SER A 32 -6.03 -5.69 -4.35
CA SER A 32 -6.40 -4.76 -5.41
C SER A 32 -6.78 -3.38 -4.87
N ALA A 33 -7.59 -3.33 -3.80
CA ALA A 33 -7.98 -2.08 -3.15
C ALA A 33 -6.77 -1.35 -2.55
N ALA A 34 -5.84 -2.09 -1.92
CA ALA A 34 -4.58 -1.54 -1.44
C ALA A 34 -3.75 -0.92 -2.58
N LYS A 35 -3.61 -1.63 -3.71
CA LYS A 35 -2.90 -1.12 -4.90
C LYS A 35 -3.58 0.11 -5.50
N ILE A 36 -4.91 0.12 -5.58
CA ILE A 36 -5.67 1.28 -6.07
C ILE A 36 -5.44 2.50 -5.18
N LEU A 37 -5.48 2.30 -3.85
CA LEU A 37 -5.20 3.37 -2.89
C LEU A 37 -3.76 3.88 -3.02
N ALA A 38 -2.78 2.99 -3.14
CA ALA A 38 -1.38 3.33 -3.35
C ALA A 38 -1.17 4.16 -4.62
N LYS A 39 -1.86 3.81 -5.71
CA LYS A 39 -1.86 4.61 -6.94
C LYS A 39 -2.53 5.97 -6.75
N ALA A 40 -3.66 6.03 -6.05
CA ALA A 40 -4.41 7.28 -5.90
C ALA A 40 -3.63 8.31 -5.07
N VAL A 41 -2.97 7.90 -3.99
CA VAL A 41 -2.15 8.80 -3.17
C VAL A 41 -0.90 9.29 -3.89
N ASN A 42 -0.34 8.48 -4.80
CA ASN A 42 0.87 8.79 -5.55
C ASN A 42 0.62 9.33 -6.96
N CYS A 43 -0.64 9.49 -7.37
CA CYS A 43 -0.96 9.96 -8.71
C CYS A 43 -0.54 11.42 -8.88
N GLU A 44 0.08 11.74 -10.02
CA GLU A 44 0.47 13.12 -10.37
C GLU A 44 -0.73 14.08 -10.44
N ARG A 45 -1.94 13.56 -10.62
CA ARG A 45 -3.18 14.37 -10.64
C ARG A 45 -3.81 14.56 -9.26
N ALA A 46 -3.24 14.00 -8.19
CA ALA A 46 -3.80 14.08 -6.84
C ALA A 46 -3.96 15.54 -6.35
N PRO A 47 -4.99 15.85 -5.53
CA PRO A 47 -5.95 14.92 -4.93
C PRO A 47 -7.06 14.48 -5.89
N ILE A 48 -7.31 13.16 -5.95
CA ILE A 48 -8.32 12.52 -6.81
C ILE A 48 -8.96 11.35 -6.06
N SER A 49 -10.22 11.05 -6.36
CA SER A 49 -10.92 9.90 -5.79
C SER A 49 -10.47 8.57 -6.38
N GLU A 50 -9.98 8.57 -7.63
CA GLU A 50 -9.51 7.37 -8.33
C GLU A 50 -8.24 7.65 -9.11
N PRO A 51 -7.29 6.70 -9.21
CA PRO A 51 -6.04 6.90 -9.92
C PRO A 51 -6.28 7.04 -11.43
N CYS A 52 -5.53 7.94 -12.08
CA CYS A 52 -5.74 8.20 -13.50
C CYS A 52 -5.29 7.07 -14.45
N ASN A 53 -4.48 6.12 -13.97
CA ASN A 53 -3.88 5.01 -14.75
C ASN A 53 -3.04 5.41 -15.99
N GLU A 54 -2.81 6.70 -16.23
CA GLU A 54 -2.13 7.21 -17.42
C GLU A 54 -0.77 7.86 -17.14
N CYS A 55 -0.60 8.44 -15.94
CA CYS A 55 0.63 9.12 -15.52
C CYS A 55 1.76 8.14 -15.21
N ALA A 56 3.00 8.64 -15.11
CA ALA A 56 4.18 7.79 -14.91
C ALA A 56 4.10 7.06 -13.57
N ALA A 57 3.66 7.74 -12.50
CA ALA A 57 3.46 7.12 -11.19
C ALA A 57 2.44 5.97 -11.24
N CYS A 58 1.26 6.18 -11.84
CA CYS A 58 0.22 5.14 -11.91
C CYS A 58 0.65 3.94 -12.75
N LYS A 59 1.32 4.18 -13.89
CA LYS A 59 1.85 3.11 -14.77
C LYS A 59 2.94 2.33 -14.04
N GLY A 60 3.90 3.04 -13.44
CA GLY A 60 5.00 2.43 -12.74
C GLY A 60 4.60 1.63 -11.49
N ILE A 61 3.55 2.05 -10.78
CA ILE A 61 2.98 1.24 -9.68
C ILE A 61 2.28 -0.01 -10.23
N THR A 62 1.74 0.04 -11.45
CA THR A 62 1.07 -1.11 -12.08
C THR A 62 2.07 -2.18 -12.51
N ASP A 63 3.19 -1.77 -13.10
CA ASP A 63 4.22 -2.68 -13.61
C ASP A 63 5.31 -3.02 -12.58
N GLY A 64 5.28 -2.38 -11.40
CA GLY A 64 6.21 -2.64 -10.31
C GLY A 64 7.54 -1.89 -10.42
N SER A 65 7.67 -0.92 -11.32
CA SER A 65 8.88 -0.11 -11.49
C SER A 65 9.06 1.02 -10.46
N ILE A 66 8.04 1.37 -9.68
CA ILE A 66 8.15 2.39 -8.61
C ILE A 66 8.71 1.74 -7.32
N PRO A 67 9.96 2.05 -6.92
CA PRO A 67 10.59 1.41 -5.76
C PRO A 67 9.97 1.83 -4.42
N ASP A 68 9.19 2.91 -4.40
CA ASP A 68 8.52 3.41 -3.20
C ASP A 68 7.16 2.73 -2.95
N VAL A 69 6.69 1.86 -3.84
CA VAL A 69 5.51 1.02 -3.61
C VAL A 69 5.94 -0.44 -3.59
N ILE A 70 6.01 -1.01 -2.38
CA ILE A 70 6.55 -2.34 -2.14
C ILE A 70 5.40 -3.28 -1.76
N GLU A 71 5.27 -4.38 -2.47
CA GLU A 71 4.34 -5.46 -2.15
C GLU A 71 5.11 -6.64 -1.54
N ILE A 72 4.66 -7.10 -0.38
CA ILE A 72 5.25 -8.20 0.39
C ILE A 72 4.17 -9.24 0.62
N ASP A 73 4.42 -10.46 0.17
CA ASP A 73 3.65 -11.62 0.59
C ASP A 73 4.17 -12.12 1.93
N ALA A 74 3.37 -11.95 2.99
CA ALA A 74 3.74 -12.39 4.33
C ALA A 74 3.84 -13.92 4.44
N ALA A 75 3.19 -14.71 3.57
CA ALA A 75 3.35 -16.16 3.59
C ALA A 75 4.79 -16.60 3.26
N SER A 76 5.47 -15.82 2.43
CA SER A 76 6.85 -16.07 1.99
C SER A 76 7.89 -15.29 2.81
N ASN A 77 7.47 -14.27 3.57
CA ASN A 77 8.34 -13.36 4.33
C ASN A 77 7.83 -13.22 5.78
N ASN A 78 7.62 -14.34 6.48
CA ASN A 78 6.99 -14.36 7.82
C ASN A 78 7.96 -14.29 9.01
N GLY A 79 9.26 -14.22 8.77
CA GLY A 79 10.29 -14.18 9.80
C GLY A 79 10.49 -12.79 10.42
N VAL A 80 11.22 -12.79 11.54
CA VAL A 80 11.53 -11.57 12.32
C VAL A 80 12.53 -10.69 11.58
N GLU A 81 13.48 -11.29 10.88
CA GLU A 81 14.53 -10.57 10.16
C GLU A 81 13.95 -9.75 9.01
N GLU A 82 13.01 -10.32 8.26
CA GLU A 82 12.33 -9.66 7.15
C GLU A 82 11.55 -8.43 7.61
N ILE A 83 10.81 -8.51 8.73
CA ILE A 83 10.09 -7.36 9.28
C ILE A 83 11.07 -6.30 9.81
N ARG A 84 12.18 -6.69 10.43
CA ARG A 84 13.21 -5.73 10.87
C ARG A 84 13.80 -4.97 9.69
N ASP A 85 14.11 -5.68 8.61
CA ASP A 85 14.60 -5.08 7.37
C ASP A 85 13.60 -4.08 6.77
N ILE A 86 12.32 -4.45 6.75
CA ILE A 86 11.24 -3.54 6.31
C ILE A 86 11.21 -2.31 7.21
N ARG A 87 11.18 -2.49 8.53
CA ARG A 87 11.13 -1.40 9.51
C ARG A 87 12.31 -0.45 9.38
N ASP A 88 13.50 -0.96 9.09
CA ASP A 88 14.68 -0.12 8.87
C ASP A 88 14.62 0.62 7.53
N LYS A 89 14.08 0.00 6.49
CA LYS A 89 13.87 0.64 5.18
C LYS A 89 12.74 1.66 5.17
N VAL A 90 11.74 1.54 6.03
CA VAL A 90 10.61 2.49 6.16
C VAL A 90 11.09 3.88 6.57
N LYS A 91 12.23 4.00 7.27
CA LYS A 91 12.79 5.27 7.75
C LYS A 91 13.24 6.22 6.63
N TYR A 92 13.49 5.69 5.43
CA TYR A 92 13.95 6.50 4.30
C TYR A 92 12.77 7.14 3.56
N ALA A 93 12.91 8.44 3.28
CA ALA A 93 11.96 9.19 2.46
C ALA A 93 11.78 8.55 1.07
N PRO A 94 10.60 8.68 0.45
CA PRO A 94 10.38 8.19 -0.90
C PRO A 94 11.23 8.97 -1.92
N SER A 95 11.54 8.33 -3.03
CA SER A 95 12.51 8.82 -4.02
C SER A 95 11.89 9.27 -5.35
N SER A 96 10.79 8.65 -5.75
CA SER A 96 10.16 8.78 -7.07
C SER A 96 8.72 9.29 -6.99
N VAL A 97 8.04 9.10 -5.86
CA VAL A 97 6.63 9.51 -5.65
C VAL A 97 6.43 10.15 -4.27
N PRO A 98 5.31 10.86 -4.03
CA PRO A 98 5.11 11.58 -2.77
C PRO A 98 5.02 10.70 -1.51
N TYR A 99 4.54 9.46 -1.64
CA TYR A 99 4.34 8.54 -0.52
C TYR A 99 5.02 7.19 -0.75
N LYS A 100 5.76 6.73 0.27
CA LYS A 100 6.23 5.35 0.36
C LYS A 100 5.14 4.46 0.91
N VAL A 101 4.72 3.44 0.16
CA VAL A 101 3.61 2.55 0.52
C VAL A 101 4.09 1.11 0.58
N TYR A 102 3.82 0.46 1.72
CA TYR A 102 4.04 -0.97 1.90
C TYR A 102 2.68 -1.68 1.88
N ILE A 103 2.53 -2.63 0.96
CA ILE A 103 1.36 -3.50 0.84
C ILE A 103 1.78 -4.88 1.35
N ILE A 104 1.26 -5.28 2.51
CA ILE A 104 1.55 -6.58 3.11
C ILE A 104 0.33 -7.48 2.87
N ASP A 105 0.44 -8.43 1.95
CA ASP A 105 -0.60 -9.42 1.69
C ASP A 105 -0.52 -10.58 2.70
N GLU A 106 -1.67 -11.15 3.02
CA GLU A 106 -1.84 -12.25 3.98
C GLU A 106 -1.11 -12.04 5.32
N VAL A 107 -1.13 -10.82 5.87
CA VAL A 107 -0.42 -10.43 7.11
C VAL A 107 -0.62 -11.37 8.31
N HIS A 108 -1.72 -12.12 8.35
CA HIS A 108 -1.98 -13.13 9.38
C HIS A 108 -1.00 -14.32 9.35
N MET A 109 -0.22 -14.46 8.27
CA MET A 109 0.82 -15.47 8.11
C MET A 109 2.15 -15.06 8.77
N LEU A 110 2.30 -13.82 9.24
CA LEU A 110 3.49 -13.40 9.99
C LEU A 110 3.61 -14.16 11.31
N SER A 111 4.84 -14.52 11.68
CA SER A 111 5.10 -15.13 12.98
C SER A 111 4.84 -14.14 14.13
N ILE A 112 4.55 -14.65 15.33
CA ILE A 112 4.38 -13.80 16.53
C ILE A 112 5.64 -12.96 16.80
N GLY A 113 6.82 -13.52 16.55
CA GLY A 113 8.08 -12.79 16.66
C GLY A 113 8.14 -11.62 15.68
N ALA A 114 7.68 -11.81 14.44
CA ALA A 114 7.65 -10.80 13.40
C ALA A 114 6.65 -9.66 13.71
N PHE A 115 5.48 -9.97 14.27
CA PHE A 115 4.52 -8.96 14.72
C PHE A 115 5.06 -8.03 15.82
N ASN A 116 5.95 -8.54 16.67
CA ASN A 116 6.53 -7.78 17.79
C ASN A 116 7.88 -7.12 17.45
N ALA A 117 8.33 -7.22 16.19
CA ALA A 117 9.71 -7.00 15.79
C ALA A 117 10.16 -5.55 15.65
#